data_AF-M2U4N4-F1
#
_entry.id   AF-M2U4N4-F1
#
_cell.length_a   1.000
_cell.length_b   1.000
_cell.length_c   1.000
_cell.angle_alpha   90.00
_cell.angle_beta   90.00
_cell.angle_gamma   90.00
#
_symmetry.space_group_name_H-M   'P 1'
#
loop_
_entity.id
_entity.type
_entity.pdbx_description
1 polymer ?
#
loop_
_entity_poly.entity_id
_entity_poly.type
_entity_poly.pdbx_seq_one_letter_code
_entity_poly.pdbx_strand_id
1 'polypeptide(L)' 'MGAIPDGAPGPDRLVGLSDDYHRLETCLERLDETHARAVRRAFLEGETYSALAERMAVPLGTLKSWIRRSLLKLRDCLAV' A
#
# COMPACT_ATOMS: atom_id res chain seq x y z
N MET A 1 -11.56 5.93 40.77
CA MET A 1 -11.01 4.87 39.90
C MET A 1 -11.74 4.97 38.56
N GLY A 2 -11.24 5.79 37.63
CA GLY A 2 -11.84 5.94 36.31
C GLY A 2 -11.28 4.86 35.39
N ALA A 3 -12.14 3.96 34.90
CA ALA A 3 -11.76 2.99 33.88
C ALA A 3 -11.35 3.78 32.62
N ILE A 4 -10.07 3.71 32.27
CA ILE A 4 -9.61 4.10 30.94
C ILE A 4 -10.40 3.21 29.97
N PRO A 5 -11.22 3.75 29.05
CA PRO A 5 -11.80 2.92 28.01
C PRO A 5 -10.64 2.31 27.22
N ASP A 6 -10.63 0.99 27.13
CA ASP A 6 -9.70 0.28 26.27
C ASP A 6 -9.85 0.87 24.85
N GLY A 7 -8.77 1.41 24.32
CA GLY A 7 -8.74 2.07 23.02
C GLY A 7 -8.90 1.09 21.85
N ALA A 8 -9.22 -0.19 22.12
CA ALA A 8 -9.49 -1.16 21.10
C ALA A 8 -10.66 -0.69 20.21
N PRO A 9 -10.46 -0.67 18.89
CA PRO A 9 -11.53 -0.38 17.96
C PRO A 9 -12.71 -1.33 18.20
N GLY A 10 -13.92 -0.77 18.23
CA GLY A 10 -15.15 -1.55 18.27
C GLY A 10 -15.26 -2.50 17.07
N PRO A 11 -16.11 -3.53 17.15
CA PRO A 11 -16.21 -4.57 16.13
C PRO A 11 -16.56 -4.03 14.73
N ASP A 12 -17.37 -2.99 14.60
CA ASP A 12 -17.68 -2.37 13.30
C ASP A 12 -16.42 -1.78 12.64
N ARG A 13 -15.56 -1.17 13.46
CA ARG A 13 -14.32 -0.53 13.03
C ARG A 13 -13.26 -1.56 12.66
N LEU A 14 -13.23 -2.69 13.35
CA LEU A 14 -12.36 -3.83 13.01
C LEU A 14 -12.75 -4.43 11.65
N VAL A 15 -14.05 -4.53 11.37
CA VAL A 15 -14.59 -5.02 10.10
C VAL A 15 -14.25 -4.05 8.96
N GLY A 16 -14.41 -2.74 9.17
CA GLY A 16 -14.07 -1.72 8.17
C GLY A 16 -12.59 -1.73 7.76
N LEU A 17 -11.67 -1.83 8.72
CA LEU A 17 -10.23 -1.94 8.44
C LEU A 17 -9.86 -3.18 7.61
N SER A 18 -10.60 -4.28 7.83
CA SER A 18 -10.39 -5.53 7.10
C SER A 18 -10.88 -5.41 5.65
N ASP A 19 -11.98 -4.68 5.41
CA ASP A 19 -12.51 -4.40 4.08
C ASP A 19 -11.60 -3.46 3.27
N ASP A 20 -11.10 -2.39 3.89
CA ASP A 20 -10.16 -1.46 3.28
C ASP A 20 -8.86 -2.15 2.84
N TYR A 21 -8.33 -3.04 3.69
CA TYR A 21 -7.15 -3.84 3.36
C TYR A 21 -7.41 -4.77 2.18
N HIS A 22 -8.55 -5.47 2.17
CA HIS A 22 -8.91 -6.37 1.08
C HIS A 22 -9.10 -5.63 -0.26
N ARG A 23 -9.75 -4.45 -0.26
CA ARG A 23 -9.88 -3.59 -1.44
C ARG A 23 -8.52 -3.13 -1.94
N LEU A 24 -7.61 -2.74 -1.05
CA LEU A 24 -6.24 -2.37 -1.41
C LEU A 24 -5.49 -3.56 -2.04
N GLU A 25 -5.60 -4.75 -1.47
CA GLU A 25 -4.97 -5.96 -2.02
C GLU A 25 -5.50 -6.28 -3.42
N THR A 26 -6.83 -6.30 -3.61
CA THR A 26 -7.44 -6.52 -4.92
C THR A 26 -6.98 -5.48 -5.94
N CYS A 27 -6.86 -4.22 -5.55
CA CYS A 27 -6.36 -3.17 -6.43
C CYS A 27 -4.86 -3.30 -6.76
N LEU A 28 -4.05 -3.78 -5.82
CA LEU A 28 -2.64 -4.08 -6.04
C LEU A 28 -2.46 -5.25 -7.02
N GLU A 29 -3.34 -6.26 -6.99
CA GLU A 29 -3.33 -7.39 -7.93
C GLU A 29 -3.62 -6.98 -9.38
N ARG A 30 -4.22 -5.80 -9.61
CA ARG A 30 -4.42 -5.24 -10.96
C ARG A 30 -3.17 -4.57 -11.54
N LEU A 31 -2.11 -4.42 -10.73
CA LEU A 31 -0.82 -3.92 -11.19
C LEU A 31 0.05 -5.08 -11.70
N ASP A 32 1.07 -4.74 -12.48
CA ASP A 32 2.13 -5.70 -12.77
C ASP A 32 2.80 -6.16 -11.47
N GLU A 33 3.13 -7.44 -11.35
CA GLU A 33 3.66 -8.02 -10.11
C GLU A 33 4.88 -7.24 -9.58
N THR A 34 5.75 -6.80 -10.49
CA THR A 34 6.94 -6.01 -10.15
C THR A 34 6.55 -4.65 -9.56
N HIS A 35 5.53 -4.01 -10.14
CA HIS A 35 5.04 -2.70 -9.71
C HIS A 35 4.27 -2.78 -8.40
N ALA A 36 3.45 -3.81 -8.22
CA ALA A 36 2.76 -4.10 -6.97
C ALA A 36 3.76 -4.31 -5.83
N ARG A 37 4.79 -5.13 -6.07
CA ARG A 37 5.88 -5.38 -5.13
C ARG A 37 6.62 -4.09 -4.78
N ALA A 38 6.89 -3.24 -5.77
CA ALA A 38 7.55 -1.97 -5.55
C ALA A 38 6.75 -1.03 -4.62
N VAL A 39 5.44 -0.92 -4.88
CA VAL A 39 4.53 -0.12 -4.04
C VAL A 39 4.44 -0.69 -2.63
N ARG A 40 4.27 -2.01 -2.49
CA ARG A 40 4.21 -2.67 -1.17
C ARG A 40 5.46 -2.38 -0.36
N ARG A 41 6.65 -2.59 -0.93
CA ARG A 41 7.91 -2.31 -0.22
C ARG A 41 8.05 -0.85 0.19
N ALA A 42 7.71 0.07 -0.71
CA ALA A 42 7.87 1.50 -0.45
C ALA A 42 6.88 2.03 0.61
N PHE A 43 5.63 1.58 0.59
CA PHE A 43 4.57 2.16 1.44
C PHE A 43 4.19 1.30 2.65
N LEU A 44 4.26 -0.03 2.55
CA LEU A 44 3.93 -0.93 3.66
C LEU A 44 5.18 -1.31 4.46
N GLU A 45 6.32 -1.55 3.80
CA GLU A 45 7.58 -1.90 4.48
C GLU A 45 8.51 -0.71 4.72
N GLY A 46 8.19 0.48 4.17
CA GLY A 46 8.96 1.71 4.39
C GLY A 46 10.34 1.75 3.71
N GLU A 47 10.58 0.89 2.71
CA GLU A 47 11.84 0.92 1.96
C GLU A 47 11.97 2.21 1.13
N THR A 48 13.17 2.78 1.12
CA THR A 48 13.45 3.98 0.32
C THR A 48 13.46 3.66 -1.17
N TYR A 49 13.10 4.62 -2.01
CA TYR A 49 13.14 4.44 -3.46
C TYR A 49 14.54 4.12 -4.00
N SER A 50 15.61 4.62 -3.39
CA SER A 50 16.98 4.28 -3.78
C SER A 50 17.28 2.81 -3.51
N ALA A 51 16.99 2.31 -2.29
CA ALA A 51 17.21 0.92 -1.93
C ALA A 51 16.39 -0.03 -2.83
N LEU A 52 15.15 0.33 -3.14
CA LEU A 52 14.32 -0.46 -4.04
C LEU A 52 14.87 -0.51 -5.47
N ALA A 53 15.35 0.62 -5.97
CA ALA A 53 15.89 0.73 -7.32
C ALA A 53 17.12 -0.16 -7.48
N GLU A 54 17.99 -0.18 -6.46
CA GLU A 54 19.15 -1.07 -6.40
C GLU A 54 18.73 -2.55 -6.34
N ARG A 55 17.80 -2.91 -5.44
CA ARG A 55 17.32 -4.30 -5.30
C ARG A 55 16.64 -4.84 -6.56
N MET A 56 15.91 -3.98 -7.27
CA MET A 56 15.22 -4.34 -8.50
C MET A 56 16.10 -4.18 -9.76
N ALA A 57 17.35 -3.74 -9.60
CA ALA A 57 18.28 -3.46 -10.69
C ALA A 57 17.72 -2.52 -11.76
N VAL A 58 16.99 -1.47 -11.34
CA VAL A 58 16.41 -0.46 -12.23
C VAL A 58 16.88 0.94 -11.89
N PRO A 59 16.94 1.87 -12.85
CA PRO A 59 17.24 3.27 -12.56
C PRO A 59 16.21 3.88 -11.61
N LEU A 60 16.66 4.74 -10.69
CA LEU A 60 15.77 5.44 -9.74
C LEU A 60 14.64 6.22 -10.44
N GLY A 61 14.93 6.81 -11.60
CA GLY A 61 13.91 7.51 -12.42
C GLY A 61 12.82 6.56 -12.94
N THR A 62 13.20 5.34 -13.31
CA THR A 62 12.27 4.28 -13.74
C THR A 62 11.39 3.84 -12.58
N LEU A 63 12.00 3.57 -11.43
CA LEU A 63 11.26 3.19 -10.22
C LEU A 63 10.25 4.28 -9.81
N LYS A 64 10.68 5.55 -9.73
CA LYS A 64 9.78 6.67 -9.42
C LYS A 64 8.60 6.75 -10.40
N SER A 65 8.86 6.50 -11.69
CA SER A 65 7.82 6.49 -12.73
C SER A 65 6.88 5.29 -12.61
N TRP A 66 7.36 4.13 -12.17
CA TRP A 66 6.53 2.97 -11.84
C TRP A 66 5.64 3.27 -10.65
N ILE A 67 6.22 3.69 -9.51
CA ILE A 67 5.49 4.06 -8.29
C ILE A 67 4.40 5.09 -8.62
N ARG A 68 4.73 6.17 -9.31
CA ARG A 68 3.76 7.21 -9.66
C ARG A 68 2.60 6.67 -10.50
N ARG A 69 2.88 5.84 -11.52
CA ARG A 69 1.84 5.23 -12.36
C ARG A 69 0.97 4.24 -11.59
N SER A 70 1.58 3.45 -10.71
CA SER A 70 0.86 2.52 -9.84
C SER A 70 -0.08 3.25 -8.89
N LEU A 71 0.37 4.33 -8.25
CA LEU A 71 -0.48 5.13 -7.36
C LEU A 71 -1.67 5.75 -8.08
N LEU A 72 -1.51 6.18 -9.34
CA LEU A 72 -2.61 6.68 -10.15
C LEU A 72 -3.67 5.59 -10.41
N LYS A 73 -3.23 4.36 -10.74
CA LYS A 73 -4.11 3.21 -10.93
C LYS A 73 -4.80 2.78 -9.62
N LEU A 74 -4.06 2.78 -8.51
CA LEU A 74 -4.61 2.45 -7.20
C LEU A 74 -5.67 3.45 -6.77
N ARG A 75 -5.44 4.75 -6.96
CA ARG A 75 -6.42 5.79 -6.67
C ARG A 75 -7.70 5.59 -7.47
N ASP A 76 -7.59 5.28 -8.76
CA ASP A 76 -8.75 5.02 -9.63
C ASP A 76 -9.52 3.77 -9.17
N CYS A 77 -8.81 2.71 -8.81
CA CYS A 77 -9.40 1.46 -8.34
C CYS A 77 -10.09 1.59 -6.97
N LEU A 78 -9.52 2.36 -6.04
CA LEU A 78 -10.08 2.58 -4.70
C LEU A 78 -11.24 3.59 -4.68
N ALA A 79 -11.39 4.39 -5.75
CA ALA A 79 -12.49 5.32 -5.90
C ALA A 79 -13.82 4.65 -6.33
N VAL A 80 -13.79 3.35 -6.64
CA VAL A 80 -14.95 2.51 -7.00
C VAL A 80 -15.64 1.93 -5.78
#